data_AF-A0A840PS71-F1
#
_entry.id   AF-A0A840PS71-F1
#
_cell.length_a   1.000
_cell.length_b   1.000
_cell.length_c   1.000
_cell.angle_alpha   90.00
_cell.angle_beta   90.00
_cell.angle_gamma   90.00
#
_symmetry.space_group_name_H-M   'P 1'
#
loop_
_entity.id
_entity.type
_entity.pdbx_description
1 polymer ?
#
loop_
_entity_poly.entity_id
_entity_poly.type
_entity_poly.pdbx_seq_one_letter_code
_entity_poly.pdbx_strand_id
1 'polypeptide(L)' 'MWVLTVFEKNSYRIFEFIEKNEATLALQKFGHSAYLSYTK' A
#
# COMPACT_ATOMS: atom_id res chain seq x y z
N MET A 1 8.92 6.44 -5.56
CA MET A 1 8.58 5.77 -4.29
C MET A 1 7.22 5.11 -4.45
N TRP A 2 7.00 3.97 -3.81
CA TRP A 2 5.72 3.26 -3.84
C TRP A 2 4.99 3.49 -2.52
N VAL A 3 3.73 3.89 -2.58
CA VAL A 3 2.93 4.23 -1.42
C VAL A 3 1.72 3.31 -1.38
N LEU A 4 1.65 2.46 -0.36
CA LEU A 4 0.51 1.60 -0.10
C LEU A 4 -0.37 2.23 0.97
N THR A 5 -1.59 2.59 0.60
CA THR A 5 -2.59 3.10 1.53
C THR A 5 -3.57 1.98 1.86
N VAL A 6 -3.68 1.63 3.14
CA VAL A 6 -4.62 0.62 3.65
C VAL A 6 -5.74 1.34 4.38
N PHE A 7 -6.98 1.10 3.96
CA PHE A 7 -8.18 1.67 4.55
C PHE A 7 -8.78 0.70 5.56
N GLU A 8 -8.94 1.17 6.79
CA GLU A 8 -9.62 0.50 7.89
C GLU A 8 -10.92 1.27 8.21
N LYS A 9 -11.82 0.65 8.98
CA LYS A 9 -13.18 1.16 9.21
C LYS A 9 -13.24 2.64 9.64
N ASN A 10 -12.26 3.12 10.40
CA ASN A 10 -12.18 4.51 10.90
C ASN A 10 -10.77 5.10 10.79
N SER A 11 -9.87 4.48 10.03
CA SER A 11 -8.46 4.88 9.96
C SER A 11 -7.88 4.52 8.60
N TYR A 12 -6.75 5.14 8.29
CA TYR A 12 -5.92 4.70 7.17
C TYR A 12 -4.48 4.55 7.66
N ARG A 13 -3.76 3.61 7.07
CA ARG A 13 -2.33 3.42 7.29
C ARG A 13 -1.62 3.57 5.96
N ILE A 14 -0.48 4.24 6.00
CA ILE A 14 0.35 4.46 4.82
C ILE A 14 1.67 3.75 5.05
N PHE A 15 2.09 3.00 4.04
CA PHE A 15 3.37 2.33 4.00
C PHE A 15 4.13 2.79 2.77
N GLU A 16 5.41 3.08 2.96
CA GLU A 16 6.29 3.56 1.90
C GLU A 16 7.31 2.48 1.57
N PHE A 17 7.49 2.24 0.28
CA PHE A 17 8.39 1.24 -0.25
C PHE A 17 9.27 1.87 -1.33
N ILE A 18 10.52 1.44 -1.38
CA ILE A 18 11.45 1.83 -2.44
C ILE A 18 11.19 0.94 -3.66
N GLU A 19 11.09 -0.37 -3.43
CA GLU A 19 10.94 -1.38 -4.47
C GLU A 19 9.48 -1.71 -4.79
N LYS A 20 9.17 -1.78 -6.09
CA LYS A 20 7.81 -2.12 -6.57
C LYS A 20 7.36 -3.50 -6.10
N ASN A 21 8.28 -4.46 -6.12
CA ASN A 21 7.98 -5.86 -5.80
C ASN A 21 7.53 -6.01 -4.35
N GLU A 22 8.22 -5.36 -3.42
CA GLU A 22 7.86 -5.38 -1.99
C GLU A 22 6.49 -4.75 -1.76
N ALA A 23 6.22 -3.61 -2.40
CA ALA A 23 4.93 -2.94 -2.31
C ALA A 23 3.78 -3.78 -2.88
N THR A 24 4.04 -4.53 -3.95
CA THR A 24 3.05 -5.42 -4.58
C THR A 24 2.76 -6.64 -3.72
N LEU A 25 3.79 -7.25 -3.11
CA LEU A 25 3.62 -8.35 -2.16
C LEU A 25 2.87 -7.89 -0.89
N ALA A 26 3.12 -6.66 -0.44
CA ALA A 26 2.38 -6.08 0.68
C ALA A 26 0.90 -5.86 0.33
N LEU A 27 0.59 -5.32 -0.86
CA LEU A 27 -0.78 -5.12 -1.34
C LEU A 27 -1.60 -6.42 -1.29
N GLN A 28 -1.01 -7.54 -1.72
CA GLN A 28 -1.68 -8.85 -1.70
C GLN A 28 -2.13 -9.30 -0.30
N LYS A 29 -1.44 -8.84 0.76
CA LYS A 29 -1.79 -9.17 2.16
C LYS A 29 -3.00 -8.41 2.68
N PHE A 30 -3.31 -7.23 2.13
CA PHE A 30 -4.39 -6.36 2.61
C PHE A 30 -5.69 -6.48 1.79
N GLY A 31 -5.69 -7.28 0.72
CA GLY A 31 -6.89 -7.60 -0.06
C GLY A 31 -7.53 -6.38 -0.72
N HIS A 32 -8.86 -6.27 -0.63
CA HIS A 32 -9.64 -5.21 -1.30
C HIS A 32 -9.61 -3.84 -0.59
N SER A 33 -9.04 -3.77 0.62
CA SER A 33 -9.04 -2.55 1.43
C SER A 33 -7.74 -1.78 1.33
N ALA A 34 -6.97 -1.95 0.24
CA ALA A 34 -5.71 -1.26 0.05
C ALA A 34 -5.51 -0.80 -1.39
N TYR A 35 -4.82 0.34 -1.54
CA TYR A 35 -4.51 0.96 -2.82
C TYR A 35 -3.00 1.23 -2.92
N LEU A 36 -2.39 0.78 -4.01
CA LEU A 36 -0.98 0.99 -4.28
C LEU A 36 -0.79 2.14 -5.28
N SER A 37 -0.07 3.17 -4.87
CA SER A 37 0.27 4.35 -5.68
C SER A 37 1.76 4.42 -5.95
N TYR A 38 2.14 5.04 -7.06
CA TYR A 38 3.52 5.38 -7.37
C TYR A 38 3.68 6.90 -7.35
N THR A 39 4.56 7.39 -6.49
CA THR A 39 4.92 8.81 -6.39
C THR A 39 6.30 9.01 -7.02
N LYS A 40 6.40 9.97 -7.94
CA LYS A 40 7.63 10.32 -8.65
C LYS A 40 8.28 11.54 -8.03
#